data_AF-A0A922SRX0-F1
#
_entry.id   AF-A0A922SRX0-F1
#
_cell.length_a   1.000
_cell.length_b   1.000
_cell.length_c   1.000
_cell.angle_alpha   90.00
_cell.angle_beta   90.00
_cell.angle_gamma   90.00
#
_symmetry.space_group_name_H-M   'P 1'
#
loop_
_entity.id
_entity.type
_entity.pdbx_description
1 polymer ?
#
loop_
_entity_poly.entity_id
_entity_poly.type
_entity_poly.pdbx_seq_one_letter_code
_entity_poly.pdbx_strand_id
1 'polypeptide(L)'
;MTLNIFISDGYIDIECKDLTTRYANDVIATCAFGLKVDSHNDENNQFYLMGKILSGISFAKILLYMILVNVPYVMEILDWDFIPKSAQKYFKTLVLETMKNRELQNIVRPDMIHLLMEAKK
;
A
#
# COMPACT_ATOMS: atom_id res chain seq x y z
N MET A 1 -12.84 -8.16 -12.12
CA MET A 1 -13.85 -7.12 -12.37
C MET A 1 -13.22 -6.12 -13.32
N THR A 2 -13.22 -6.53 -14.60
CA THR A 2 -12.76 -5.81 -15.78
C THR A 2 -13.06 -4.32 -15.67
N LEU A 3 -12.12 -3.47 -16.07
CA LEU A 3 -12.36 -2.05 -16.35
C LEU A 3 -13.78 -1.89 -16.92
N ASN A 4 -14.63 -1.18 -16.20
CA ASN A 4 -16.00 -0.83 -16.59
C ASN A 4 -15.93 0.18 -17.75
N ILE A 5 -15.43 -0.27 -18.90
CA ILE A 5 -15.46 0.47 -20.16
C ILE A 5 -16.86 0.25 -20.71
N PHE A 6 -17.76 1.16 -20.37
CA PHE A 6 -19.06 1.22 -21.03
C PHE A 6 -18.87 1.95 -22.35
N ILE A 7 -19.01 1.22 -23.45
CA ILE A 7 -19.11 1.81 -24.78
C ILE A 7 -20.58 2.12 -25.00
N SER A 8 -20.94 3.38 -24.86
CA SER A 8 -22.26 3.90 -25.24
C SER A 8 -22.02 4.99 -26.28
N ASP A 9 -22.72 4.93 -27.41
CA ASP A 9 -22.77 6.00 -28.43
C ASP A 9 -21.44 6.68 -28.81
N GLY A 10 -20.37 5.89 -29.01
CA GLY A 10 -19.10 6.37 -29.56
C GLY A 10 -18.14 7.04 -28.56
N TYR A 11 -18.46 7.03 -27.27
CA TYR A 11 -17.56 7.47 -26.20
C TYR A 11 -17.19 6.32 -25.26
N ILE A 12 -16.05 6.49 -24.58
CA ILE A 12 -15.49 5.54 -23.62
C ILE A 12 -15.69 6.15 -22.23
N ASP A 13 -16.59 5.58 -21.43
CA ASP A 13 -16.71 5.94 -20.02
C ASP A 13 -15.59 5.30 -19.21
N ILE A 14 -14.83 6.12 -18.49
CA ILE A 14 -13.68 5.69 -17.68
C ILE A 14 -13.89 6.12 -16.23
N GLU A 15 -13.85 5.14 -15.31
CA GLU A 15 -13.87 5.42 -13.88
C GLU A 15 -12.52 5.99 -13.41
N CYS A 16 -12.40 7.32 -13.46
CA CYS A 16 -11.17 8.04 -13.18
C CYS A 16 -10.59 7.74 -11.78
N LYS A 17 -11.45 7.49 -10.78
CA LYS A 17 -11.01 7.17 -9.42
C LYS A 17 -10.29 5.83 -9.35
N ASP A 18 -10.81 4.79 -9.98
CA ASP A 18 -10.18 3.46 -9.96
C ASP A 18 -8.86 3.49 -10.75
N LEU A 19 -8.87 4.11 -11.94
CA LEU A 19 -7.68 4.24 -12.78
C LEU A 19 -6.52 4.95 -12.05
N THR A 20 -6.81 6.11 -11.46
CA THR A 20 -5.81 6.89 -10.73
C THR A 20 -5.34 6.20 -9.46
N THR A 21 -6.22 5.49 -8.74
CA THR A 21 -5.86 4.73 -7.54
C THR A 21 -4.90 3.58 -7.88
N ARG A 22 -5.17 2.83 -8.95
CA ARG A 22 -4.28 1.75 -9.43
C ARG A 22 -2.93 2.29 -9.88
N TYR A 23 -2.94 3.36 -10.65
CA TYR A 23 -1.70 4.00 -11.10
C TYR A 23 -0.85 4.51 -9.93
N ALA A 24 -1.45 5.22 -8.98
CA ALA A 24 -0.76 5.71 -7.79
C ALA A 24 -0.16 4.55 -6.97
N ASN A 25 -0.89 3.44 -6.84
CA ASN A 25 -0.42 2.23 -6.17
C ASN A 25 0.83 1.64 -6.86
N ASP A 26 0.86 1.56 -8.18
CA ASP A 26 2.01 1.04 -8.94
C ASP A 26 3.25 1.94 -8.83
N VAL A 27 3.03 3.26 -8.84
CA VAL A 27 4.11 4.24 -8.60
C VAL A 27 4.69 4.07 -7.19
N ILE A 28 3.84 3.94 -6.17
CA ILE A 28 4.29 3.70 -4.78
C ILE A 28 5.03 2.36 -4.67
N ALA A 29 4.50 1.28 -5.28
CA ALA A 29 5.15 -0.03 -5.31
C ALA A 29 6.57 0.07 -5.89
N THR A 30 6.73 0.84 -6.97
CA THR A 30 7.99 0.99 -7.69
C THR A 30 8.99 1.89 -6.94
N CYS A 31 8.54 3.00 -6.35
CA CYS A 31 9.43 3.98 -5.72
C CYS A 31 9.74 3.64 -4.26
N ALA A 32 8.76 3.16 -3.49
CA ALA A 32 8.91 2.91 -2.06
C ALA A 32 9.36 1.47 -1.77
N PHE A 33 8.78 0.48 -2.47
CA PHE A 33 9.08 -0.94 -2.22
C PHE A 33 10.01 -1.54 -3.27
N GLY A 34 10.24 -0.82 -4.37
CA GLY A 34 11.07 -1.27 -5.46
C GLY A 34 10.59 -2.52 -6.17
N LEU A 35 9.27 -2.67 -6.22
CA LEU A 35 8.57 -3.77 -6.88
C LEU A 35 8.01 -3.29 -8.21
N LYS A 36 8.06 -4.16 -9.22
CA LYS A 36 7.34 -3.93 -10.48
C LYS A 36 5.96 -4.55 -10.35
N VAL A 37 4.95 -3.69 -10.24
CA VAL A 37 3.55 -4.09 -10.09
C VAL A 37 2.77 -3.50 -11.27
N ASP A 38 1.81 -4.28 -11.77
CA ASP A 38 0.89 -3.85 -12.82
C ASP A 38 -0.54 -4.08 -12.31
N SER A 39 -1.05 -3.13 -11.53
CA SER A 39 -2.38 -3.21 -10.93
C SER A 39 -3.49 -2.93 -11.93
N HIS A 40 -3.14 -2.50 -13.15
CA HIS A 40 -4.10 -2.25 -14.22
C HIS A 40 -4.49 -3.54 -14.93
N ASN A 41 -3.51 -4.37 -15.29
CA ASN A 41 -3.76 -5.66 -15.92
C ASN A 41 -4.07 -6.76 -14.90
N ASP A 42 -3.43 -6.74 -13.73
CA ASP A 42 -3.69 -7.70 -12.65
C ASP A 42 -4.55 -7.08 -11.55
N GLU A 43 -5.86 -7.23 -11.71
CA GLU A 43 -6.84 -6.64 -10.81
C GLU A 43 -6.81 -7.22 -9.38
N ASN A 44 -6.29 -8.44 -9.22
CA ASN A 44 -6.22 -9.15 -7.95
C ASN A 44 -4.82 -9.12 -7.34
N ASN A 45 -3.97 -8.19 -7.78
CA ASN A 45 -2.64 -8.06 -7.23
C ASN A 45 -2.67 -7.91 -5.70
N GLN A 46 -1.93 -8.78 -5.01
CA GLN A 46 -1.89 -8.79 -3.56
C GLN A 46 -1.43 -7.44 -2.98
N PHE A 47 -0.49 -6.75 -3.63
CA PHE A 47 -0.04 -5.43 -3.22
C PHE A 47 -1.18 -4.40 -3.29
N TYR A 48 -1.94 -4.39 -4.39
CA TYR A 48 -3.10 -3.51 -4.55
C TYR A 48 -4.21 -3.81 -3.53
N LEU A 49 -4.52 -5.10 -3.31
CA LEU A 49 -5.54 -5.51 -2.33
C LEU A 49 -5.15 -5.11 -0.90
N MET A 50 -3.90 -5.35 -0.50
CA MET A 50 -3.39 -4.95 0.81
C MET A 50 -3.33 -3.42 0.94
N GLY A 51 -2.92 -2.71 -0.11
CA GLY A 51 -2.95 -1.25 -0.18
C GLY A 51 -4.37 -0.69 -0.01
N LYS A 52 -5.36 -1.30 -0.67
CA LYS A 52 -6.79 -0.94 -0.57
C LYS A 52 -7.36 -1.17 0.83
N ILE A 53 -6.95 -2.26 1.50
CA ILE A 53 -7.33 -2.53 2.90
C ILE A 53 -6.76 -1.44 3.84
N LEU A 54 -5.53 -0.99 3.59
CA LEU A 54 -4.91 0.09 4.36
C LEU A 54 -5.54 1.45 4.07
N SER A 55 -5.80 1.77 2.81
CA SER A 55 -6.46 3.01 2.39
C SER A 55 -7.95 3.04 2.73
N GLY A 56 -8.51 1.92 3.20
CA GLY A 56 -9.86 1.79 3.71
C GLY A 56 -10.04 2.57 5.01
N ILE A 57 -10.28 3.87 4.88
CA ILE A 57 -10.62 4.76 5.98
C ILE A 57 -12.11 4.60 6.25
N SER A 58 -12.46 3.96 7.37
CA SER A 58 -13.83 3.94 7.88
C SER A 58 -14.05 5.15 8.78
N PHE A 59 -15.25 5.74 8.75
CA PHE A 59 -15.62 6.83 9.64
C PHE A 59 -15.38 6.48 11.12
N ALA A 60 -15.60 5.22 11.49
CA ALA A 60 -15.29 4.70 12.81
C ALA A 60 -13.78 4.75 13.14
N LYS A 61 -12.89 4.50 12.16
CA LYS A 61 -11.43 4.60 12.36
C LYS A 61 -11.00 6.05 12.52
N ILE A 62 -11.59 6.99 11.78
CA ILE A 62 -11.30 8.43 11.92
C ILE A 62 -11.75 8.92 13.30
N LEU A 63 -12.97 8.59 13.71
CA LEU A 63 -13.50 8.98 15.01
C LEU A 63 -12.64 8.41 16.15
N LEU A 64 -12.28 7.13 16.06
CA LEU A 64 -11.40 6.49 17.03
C LEU A 64 -10.00 7.13 17.03
N TYR A 65 -9.44 7.47 15.86
CA TYR A 65 -8.18 8.19 15.77
C TYR A 65 -8.25 9.55 16.46
N MET A 66 -9.31 10.33 16.22
CA MET A 66 -9.51 11.61 16.89
C MET A 66 -9.60 11.44 18.42
N ILE A 67 -10.32 10.43 18.91
CA ILE A 67 -10.42 10.16 20.36
C ILE A 67 -9.04 9.78 20.94
N LEU A 68 -8.30 8.89 20.26
CA LEU A 68 -7.00 8.42 20.73
C LEU A 68 -5.93 9.51 20.72
N VAL A 69 -5.94 10.43 19.75
CA VAL A 69 -5.04 11.60 19.75
C VAL A 69 -5.32 12.54 20.92
N ASN A 70 -6.58 12.66 21.36
CA ASN A 70 -6.95 13.51 22.49
C ASN A 70 -6.74 12.84 23.86
N VAL A 71 -6.66 11.50 23.93
CA VAL A 71 -6.49 10.76 25.19
C VAL A 71 -5.33 9.74 25.05
N PRO A 72 -4.06 10.19 25.15
CA PRO A 72 -2.90 9.34 24.93
C PRO A 72 -2.81 8.18 25.94
N TYR A 73 -3.33 8.35 27.15
CA TYR A 73 -3.32 7.34 28.21
C TYR A 73 -4.17 6.10 27.87
N VAL A 74 -5.22 6.26 27.05
CA VAL A 74 -6.06 5.13 26.61
C VAL A 74 -5.35 4.31 25.53
N MET A 75 -4.52 4.95 24.70
CA MET A 75 -3.75 4.26 23.67
C MET A 75 -2.71 3.31 24.25
N GLU A 76 -2.12 3.65 25.40
CA GLU A 76 -1.13 2.80 26.07
C GLU A 76 -1.75 1.54 26.71
N ILE A 77 -3.03 1.63 27.11
CA ILE A 77 -3.77 0.50 27.72
C ILE A 77 -4.44 -0.36 26.64
N LEU A 78 -4.93 0.27 25.57
CA LEU A 78 -5.63 -0.36 24.48
C LEU A 78 -4.60 -0.63 23.38
N ASP A 79 -3.95 -1.81 23.42
CA ASP A 79 -3.05 -2.35 22.38
C ASP A 79 -3.80 -2.56 21.04
N TRP A 80 -4.31 -1.46 20.48
CA TRP A 80 -5.23 -1.43 19.36
C TRP A 80 -4.48 -1.04 18.10
N ASP A 81 -4.29 -2.03 17.22
CA ASP A 81 -3.73 -1.81 15.90
C ASP A 81 -4.78 -1.20 14.95
N PHE A 82 -4.57 0.05 14.54
CA PHE A 82 -5.35 0.68 13.46
C PHE A 82 -5.17 -0.03 12.11
N ILE A 83 -4.03 -0.69 11.96
CA ILE A 83 -3.61 -1.39 10.75
C ILE A 83 -3.99 -2.86 10.91
N PRO A 84 -4.75 -3.45 9.96
CA PRO A 84 -5.04 -4.88 10.02
C PRO A 84 -3.76 -5.71 10.06
N LYS A 85 -3.68 -6.65 11.02
CA LYS A 85 -2.49 -7.50 11.24
C LYS A 85 -2.05 -8.24 9.97
N SER A 86 -2.97 -8.59 9.08
CA SER A 86 -2.69 -9.20 7.77
C SER A 86 -1.86 -8.29 6.86
N ALA A 87 -2.29 -7.03 6.71
CA ALA A 87 -1.59 -6.04 5.90
C ALA A 87 -0.24 -5.66 6.54
N GLN A 88 -0.21 -5.46 7.86
CA GLN A 88 1.02 -5.18 8.59
C GLN A 88 2.07 -6.29 8.38
N LYS A 89 1.67 -7.55 8.55
CA LYS A 89 2.55 -8.71 8.34
C LYS A 89 3.04 -8.77 6.90
N TYR A 90 2.14 -8.59 5.92
CA TYR A 90 2.48 -8.60 4.51
C TYR A 90 3.56 -7.57 4.16
N PHE A 91 3.31 -6.27 4.44
CA PHE A 91 4.26 -5.22 4.09
C PHE A 91 5.58 -5.33 4.86
N LYS A 92 5.54 -5.75 6.13
CA LYS A 92 6.76 -6.00 6.92
C LYS A 92 7.61 -7.11 6.31
N THR A 93 6.99 -8.25 5.99
CA THR A 93 7.68 -9.37 5.33
C THR A 93 8.24 -8.94 3.98
N LEU A 94 7.44 -8.23 3.17
CA LEU A 94 7.83 -7.75 1.85
C LEU A 94 9.08 -6.87 1.89
N VAL A 95 9.12 -5.88 2.78
CA VAL A 95 10.28 -4.99 2.95
C VAL A 95 11.52 -5.76 3.40
N LEU A 96 11.39 -6.60 4.43
CA LEU A 96 12.52 -7.36 4.98
C LEU A 96 13.10 -8.35 3.97
N GLU A 97 12.24 -9.06 3.23
CA GLU A 97 12.66 -9.98 2.18
C GLU A 97 13.30 -9.25 1.01
N THR A 98 12.77 -8.09 0.62
CA THR A 98 13.34 -7.28 -0.46
C THR A 98 14.73 -6.75 -0.08
N MET A 99 14.90 -6.25 1.14
CA MET A 99 16.23 -5.84 1.65
C MET A 99 17.21 -7.01 1.65
N LYS A 100 16.80 -8.17 2.19
CA LYS A 100 17.63 -9.39 2.25
C LYS A 100 18.03 -9.87 0.86
N ASN A 101 17.10 -9.91 -0.09
CA ASN A 101 17.37 -10.35 -1.45
C ASN A 101 18.39 -9.43 -2.14
N ARG A 102 18.26 -8.11 -1.95
CA ARG A 102 19.18 -7.13 -2.54
C ARG A 102 20.57 -7.17 -1.95
N GLU A 103 20.68 -7.40 -0.64
CA GLU A 103 21.96 -7.60 0.04
C GLU A 103 22.68 -8.84 -0.51
N LEU A 104 21.95 -9.95 -0.72
CA LEU A 104 22.51 -11.18 -1.30
C LEU A 104 22.92 -11.03 -2.77
N GLN A 105 22.15 -10.30 -3.56
CA GLN A 105 22.37 -10.14 -5.00
C GLN A 105 23.22 -8.90 -5.35
N ASN A 106 23.65 -8.11 -4.37
CA ASN A 106 24.37 -6.85 -4.56
C ASN A 106 23.67 -5.87 -5.53
N ILE A 107 22.34 -5.81 -5.46
CA ILE A 107 21.53 -4.94 -6.33
C ILE A 107 21.51 -3.52 -5.73
N VAL A 108 22.03 -2.55 -6.49
CA VAL A 108 21.96 -1.13 -6.14
C VAL A 108 20.91 -0.46 -7.00
N ARG A 109 19.87 0.07 -6.35
CA ARG A 109 18.78 0.83 -6.98
C ARG A 109 18.43 2.01 -6.08
N PRO A 110 18.42 3.26 -6.57
CA PRO A 110 18.16 4.43 -5.75
C PRO A 110 16.66 4.56 -5.44
N ASP A 111 16.15 3.72 -4.54
CA ASP A 111 14.77 3.71 -4.06
C ASP A 111 14.72 3.74 -2.51
N MET A 112 13.52 3.83 -1.94
CA MET A 112 13.38 3.94 -0.47
C MET A 112 13.92 2.71 0.27
N ILE A 113 13.83 1.51 -0.30
CA ILE A 113 14.43 0.30 0.28
C ILE A 113 15.95 0.45 0.38
N HIS A 114 16.60 1.06 -0.61
CA HIS A 114 18.04 1.33 -0.53
C HIS A 114 18.39 2.30 0.61
N LEU A 115 17.62 3.37 0.77
CA LEU A 115 17.78 4.28 1.92
C LEU A 115 17.60 3.55 3.25
N LEU A 116 16.64 2.61 3.35
CA LEU A 116 16.43 1.79 4.54
C LEU A 116 17.61 0.83 4.81
N MET A 117 18.24 0.29 3.76
CA MET A 117 19.45 -0.54 3.91
C MET A 117 20.64 0.27 4.38
N GLU A 118 20.79 1.51 3.90
CA GLU A 118 21.83 2.44 4.37
C GLU A 118 21.60 2.87 5.82
N ALA A 119 20.38 3.18 6.20
CA ALA A 119 20.04 3.58 7.57
C ALA A 119 20.17 2.45 8.61
N LYS A 120 20.17 1.18 8.18
CA LYS A 120 20.40 0.01 9.04
C LYS A 120 21.89 -0.16 9.38
N LYS A 121 22.80 0.36 8.55
CA LYS A 121 24.26 0.31 8.79
C LYS A 121 24.66 1.30 9.86
#